data_AF-A0A9E3IBV8-F1
#
_entry.id   AF-A0A9E3IBV8-F1
#
_cell.length_a   1.000
_cell.length_b   1.000
_cell.length_c   1.000
_cell.angle_alpha   90.00
_cell.angle_beta   90.00
_cell.angle_gamma   90.00
#
_symmetry.space_group_name_H-M   'P 1'
#
loop_
_entity.id
_entity.type
_entity.pdbx_description
1 polymer ?
#
loop_
_entity_poly.entity_id
_entity_poly.type
_entity_poly.pdbx_seq_one_letter_code
_entity_poly.pdbx_strand_id
1 'polypeptide(L)'
;MGKSSIQITLSDDLQEHVRRQVAKGGPYRDADDYIRSLVSRDRQAQSTASAWIGQHLADAMQADEETYLLVSAEDVIKRNKKA
;
A
#
# COMPACT_ATOMS: atom_id res chain seq x y z
N MET A 1 28.60 -6.48 2.94
CA MET A 1 27.34 -5.83 2.54
C MET A 1 27.65 -4.38 2.20
N GLY A 2 27.40 -3.95 0.95
CA GLY A 2 27.80 -2.64 0.45
C GLY A 2 26.90 -1.52 0.95
N LYS A 3 27.47 -0.41 1.39
CA LYS A 3 26.73 0.84 1.57
C LYS A 3 26.52 1.46 0.19
N SER A 4 25.29 1.46 -0.29
CA SER A 4 24.90 2.23 -1.48
C SER A 4 24.50 3.63 -1.04
N SER A 5 25.11 4.65 -1.65
CA SER A 5 24.75 6.06 -1.45
C SER A 5 23.88 6.52 -2.61
N ILE A 6 22.83 7.28 -2.32
CA ILE A 6 21.93 7.87 -3.32
C ILE A 6 21.89 9.37 -3.06
N GLN A 7 22.11 10.17 -4.10
CA GLN A 7 21.89 11.60 -4.06
C GLN A 7 20.50 11.92 -4.62
N ILE A 8 19.71 12.67 -3.87
CA ILE A 8 18.32 12.98 -4.22
C ILE A 8 18.16 14.49 -4.22
N THR A 9 17.64 15.04 -5.31
CA THR A 9 17.23 16.44 -5.40
C THR A 9 15.75 16.54 -5.05
N LEU A 10 15.42 17.37 -4.07
CA LEU A 10 14.04 17.64 -3.66
C LEU A 10 13.61 19.01 -4.17
N SER A 11 12.32 19.18 -4.42
CA SER A 11 11.75 20.51 -4.58
C SER A 11 11.79 21.27 -3.24
N ASP A 12 11.72 22.59 -3.31
CA ASP A 12 11.79 23.47 -2.13
C ASP A 12 10.74 23.09 -1.07
N ASP A 13 9.51 22.79 -1.50
CA ASP A 13 8.41 22.38 -0.62
C ASP A 13 8.71 21.06 0.11
N LEU A 14 9.29 20.09 -0.60
CA LEU A 14 9.66 18.79 -0.02
C LEU A 14 10.86 18.93 0.91
N GLN A 15 11.82 19.78 0.57
CA GLN A 15 12.95 20.06 1.44
C GLN A 15 12.50 20.67 2.76
N GLU A 16 11.59 21.65 2.73
CA GLU A 16 11.04 22.25 3.96
C GLU A 16 10.21 21.24 4.76
N HIS A 17 9.47 20.36 4.09
CA HIS A 17 8.79 19.26 4.77
C HIS A 17 9.77 18.33 5.49
N VAL A 18 10.84 17.89 4.83
CA VAL A 18 11.88 17.04 5.46
C VAL A 18 12.52 17.77 6.65
N ARG A 19 12.84 19.06 6.53
CA ARG A 19 13.39 19.86 7.63
C ARG A 19 12.49 19.84 8.87
N ARG A 20 11.17 19.95 8.71
CA ARG A 20 10.22 19.89 9.83
C ARG A 20 10.19 18.51 10.51
N GLN A 21 10.35 17.44 9.74
CA GLN A 21 10.34 16.06 10.28
C GLN A 21 11.59 15.73 11.09
N VAL A 22 12.72 16.38 10.81
CA VAL A 22 14.01 16.18 11.49
C VAL A 22 14.40 17.33 12.41
N ALA A 23 13.52 18.32 12.56
CA ALA A 23 13.73 19.45 13.46
C ALA A 23 13.85 18.97 14.91
N LYS A 24 14.39 19.81 15.79
CA LYS A 24 14.53 19.49 17.22
C LYS A 24 13.15 19.21 17.82
N GLY A 25 12.90 17.97 18.25
CA GLY A 25 11.59 17.49 18.72
C GLY A 25 10.75 16.76 17.66
N GLY A 26 11.27 16.62 16.44
CA GLY A 26 10.70 15.80 15.38
C GLY A 26 10.92 14.30 15.61
N PRO A 27 10.13 13.45 14.93
CA PRO A 27 10.16 12.00 15.14
C PRO A 27 11.39 11.29 14.54
N TYR A 28 12.19 11.98 13.73
CA TYR A 28 13.35 11.38 13.04
C TYR A 28 14.64 12.11 13.40
N ARG A 29 15.74 11.36 13.45
CA ARG A 29 17.06 11.88 13.83
C ARG A 29 17.69 12.72 12.72
N ASP A 30 17.51 12.31 11.48
CA ASP A 30 18.14 12.90 10.31
C ASP A 30 17.31 12.60 9.05
N ALA A 31 17.65 13.25 7.94
CA ALA A 31 16.91 13.11 6.68
C ALA A 31 17.00 11.68 6.12
N ASP A 32 18.13 11.00 6.31
CA ASP A 32 18.34 9.63 5.84
C ASP A 32 17.44 8.65 6.58
N ASP A 33 17.27 8.83 7.89
CA ASP A 33 16.36 8.05 8.73
C ASP A 33 14.91 8.28 8.30
N TYR A 34 14.53 9.54 8.07
CA TYR A 34 13.20 9.85 7.56
C TYR A 34 12.93 9.21 6.20
N ILE A 35 13.84 9.37 5.23
CA ILE A 35 13.69 8.79 3.89
C ILE A 35 13.65 7.25 3.95
N ARG A 36 14.49 6.62 4.78
CA ARG A 36 14.46 5.16 4.98
C ARG A 36 13.10 4.71 5.53
N SER A 37 12.53 5.46 6.47
CA SER A 37 11.21 5.16 7.01
C SER A 37 10.11 5.25 5.94
N LEU A 38 10.18 6.23 5.04
CA LEU A 38 9.24 6.39 3.93
C LEU A 38 9.32 5.22 2.96
N VAL A 39 10.54 4.84 2.55
CA VAL A 39 10.77 3.68 1.67
C VAL A 39 10.26 2.39 2.32
N SER A 40 10.50 2.21 3.63
CA SER A 40 9.99 1.04 4.35
C SER A 40 8.46 1.01 4.39
N ARG A 41 7.80 2.16 4.60
CA ARG A 41 6.34 2.27 4.61
C ARG A 41 5.75 2.00 3.24
N ASP A 42 6.34 2.54 2.18
CA ASP A 42 5.90 2.29 0.81
C ASP A 42 5.98 0.80 0.46
N ARG A 43 7.12 0.16 0.76
CA ARG A 43 7.29 -1.29 0.58
C ARG A 43 6.26 -2.10 1.37
N GLN A 44 5.98 -1.70 2.61
CA GLN A 44 4.99 -2.36 3.43
C GLN A 44 3.58 -2.17 2.88
N ALA A 45 3.23 -0.98 2.41
CA ALA A 45 1.93 -0.67 1.83
C ALA A 45 1.68 -1.51 0.57
N GLN A 46 2.67 -1.60 -0.33
CA GLN A 46 2.61 -2.45 -1.51
C GLN A 46 2.42 -3.93 -1.14
N SER A 47 3.22 -4.43 -0.20
CA SER A 47 3.10 -5.82 0.28
C SER A 47 1.74 -6.10 0.92
N THR A 48 1.20 -5.15 1.68
CA THR A 48 -0.07 -5.31 2.41
C THR A 48 -1.25 -5.32 1.45
N ALA A 49 -1.27 -4.43 0.45
CA ALA A 49 -2.31 -4.38 -0.58
C ALA A 49 -2.35 -5.69 -1.38
N SER A 50 -1.19 -6.18 -1.83
CA SER A 50 -1.11 -7.45 -2.56
C SER A 50 -1.49 -8.65 -1.68
N ALA A 51 -1.06 -8.68 -0.42
CA ALA A 51 -1.42 -9.75 0.50
C ALA A 51 -2.93 -9.76 0.82
N TRP A 52 -3.53 -8.58 0.99
CA TRP A 52 -4.96 -8.46 1.25
C TRP A 52 -5.80 -9.00 0.09
N ILE A 53 -5.46 -8.64 -1.16
CA ILE A 53 -6.15 -9.16 -2.36
C ILE A 53 -5.98 -10.67 -2.43
N GLY A 54 -4.76 -11.17 -2.28
CA GLY A 54 -4.47 -12.61 -2.32
C GLY A 54 -5.25 -13.38 -1.26
N GLN A 55 -5.31 -12.88 -0.03
CA GLN A 55 -6.06 -13.51 1.05
C GLN A 55 -7.58 -13.45 0.80
N HIS A 56 -8.11 -12.33 0.33
CA HIS A 56 -9.54 -12.16 0.10
C HIS A 56 -10.05 -13.02 -1.05
N LEU A 57 -9.19 -13.31 -2.04
CA LEU A 57 -9.52 -14.15 -3.18
C LEU A 57 -9.09 -15.62 -2.99
N ALA A 58 -8.28 -15.95 -1.98
CA ALA A 58 -7.72 -17.29 -1.80
C ALA A 58 -8.82 -18.37 -1.74
N ASP A 59 -9.86 -18.13 -0.94
CA ASP A 59 -10.97 -19.07 -0.77
C ASP A 59 -11.74 -19.26 -2.08
N ALA A 60 -11.98 -18.18 -2.82
CA ALA A 60 -12.64 -18.21 -4.12
C ALA A 60 -11.77 -18.95 -5.16
N MET A 61 -10.47 -18.67 -5.21
CA MET A 61 -9.54 -19.32 -6.14
C MET A 61 -9.38 -20.83 -5.91
N GLN A 62 -9.65 -21.30 -4.69
CA GLN A 62 -9.57 -22.73 -4.32
C GLN A 62 -10.94 -23.43 -4.40
N ALA A 63 -12.04 -22.69 -4.55
CA ALA A 63 -13.37 -23.26 -4.65
C ALA A 63 -13.54 -24.02 -5.97
N ASP A 64 -14.33 -25.10 -5.92
CA ASP A 64 -14.71 -25.85 -7.11
C ASP A 64 -15.57 -24.98 -8.05
N GLU A 65 -15.42 -25.18 -9.36
CA GLU A 65 -16.21 -24.50 -10.38
C GLU A 65 -17.73 -24.74 -10.18
N GLU A 66 -18.11 -25.90 -9.64
CA GLU A 66 -19.50 -26.24 -9.28
C GLU A 66 -20.10 -25.32 -8.20
N THR A 67 -19.26 -24.61 -7.42
CA THR A 67 -19.69 -23.63 -6.42
C THR A 67 -20.15 -22.32 -7.06
N TYR A 68 -19.79 -22.07 -8.32
CA TYR A 68 -20.07 -20.84 -9.03
C TYR A 68 -21.35 -20.93 -9.88
N LEU A 69 -22.22 -19.93 -9.72
CA LEU A 69 -23.44 -19.79 -10.50
C LEU A 69 -23.23 -18.76 -11.60
N LEU A 70 -23.61 -19.12 -12.84
CA LEU A 70 -23.68 -18.17 -13.93
C LEU A 70 -24.79 -17.15 -13.65
N VAL A 71 -24.42 -15.88 -13.51
CA VAL A 71 -25.37 -14.79 -13.23
C VAL A 71 -25.17 -13.64 -14.22
N SER A 72 -26.26 -13.03 -14.66
CA SER A 72 -26.21 -11.79 -15.43
C SER A 72 -26.17 -10.56 -14.52
N ALA A 73 -25.80 -9.40 -15.08
CA ALA A 73 -25.87 -8.14 -14.36
C ALA A 73 -27.30 -7.82 -13.89
N GLU A 74 -28.32 -8.18 -14.69
CA GLU A 74 -29.73 -7.98 -14.35
C GLU A 74 -30.16 -8.84 -13.15
N ASP A 75 -29.66 -10.08 -13.06
CA ASP A 75 -29.92 -10.97 -11.92
C ASP A 75 -29.35 -10.40 -10.63
N VAL A 76 -28.12 -9.85 -10.68
CA VAL A 76 -27.46 -9.22 -9.53
C VAL A 76 -28.21 -7.96 -9.08
N ILE A 77 -28.61 -7.10 -10.02
CA ILE A 77 -29.37 -5.88 -9.71
C ILE A 77 -30.71 -6.23 -9.07
N LYS A 78 -31.43 -7.21 -9.63
CA LYS A 78 -32.72 -7.67 -9.11
C LYS A 78 -32.60 -8.30 -7.73
N ARG A 79 -31.53 -9.05 -7.46
CA ARG A 79 -31.22 -9.62 -6.14
C ARG A 79 -31.00 -8.52 -5.11
N ASN A 80 -30.11 -7.57 -5.41
CA ASN A 80 -29.68 -6.56 -4.44
C ASN A 80 -30.74 -5.45 -4.21
N LYS A 81 -31.67 -5.22 -5.14
CA LYS A 81 -32.81 -4.29 -4.96
C LYS A 81 -33.94 -4.84 -4.09
N LYS A 82 -33.97 -6.15 -3.85
CA LYS A 82 -34.96 -6.81 -3.00
C LYS A 82 -34.51 -6.96 -1.54
N ALA A 83 -33.26 -6.58 -1.25
CA ALA A 83 -32.66 -6.58 0.08
C ALA A 83 -32.97 -5.28 0.83
#